data_AF-A0A936TYX7-F1
#
_entry.id   AF-A0A936TYX7-F1
#
_cell.length_a   1.000
_cell.length_b   1.000
_cell.length_c   1.000
_cell.angle_alpha   90.00
_cell.angle_beta   90.00
_cell.angle_gamma   90.00
#
_symmetry.space_group_name_H-M   'P 1'
#
loop_
_entity.id
_entity.type
_entity.pdbx_description
1 polymer ?
#
loop_
_entity_poly.entity_id
_entity_poly.type
_entity_poly.pdbx_seq_one_letter_code
_entity_poly.pdbx_strand_id
1 'polypeptide(L)'
;MKSFARLLAAIAAWICILLPATGVAAEATGMPIPAANERGPRIAVVIGNAKYPSGSLANPRNDATAMAEALTLLGFQVDLKLDATKADIDAIFRRFSARADSAAVAALFYAGHGIQVAGSNYIVPIDANPRHERDLKRDMVKMDDVIDDMGAARVKLVFFDACRDNPLARSFSRGSARGMAAPVEATGTLISFATKHGNTAADGEGLHSPYATALLSALKNPAGVEIEQMLRGVQQSVKQATNGQQEPWRYGSLDGDFYFKPPDPADSSRVSQAVVDRAVEEATRKAKEQAEREKAELQKSIKALQEANERAIADALKAQRQAGESAVAEALRRSNEQAAREREELQKSMEKMLKDALDKQKLAGAEAERAAQQAGGRPATAAGSREPAPLNLASVQPTPGAKPATLADSAKAEAAGDEWEYVATDIYGKKQTLIERVKAIVPGAGVLEEFVLGGRPQVEWVFDNKPRLVGIPTDSVMLFAPSWSGDNLDGLAIINPSRCTQLAFVTGCRVLKVAVVGDEKITVPAGGYDTKKIQITLIFTTDYGDATLDMSVWYSKEHKRMVRQSVKGRHPMTEAHVNSLYETMELAAYRSWARR
;
A
#
# COMPACT_ATOMS: atom_id res chain seq x y z
N MET A 1 -22.62 7.59 35.07
CA MET A 1 -23.48 6.58 35.73
C MET A 1 -24.54 5.90 34.84
N LYS A 2 -24.63 6.16 33.53
CA LYS A 2 -25.48 5.36 32.61
C LYS A 2 -24.72 4.44 31.64
N SER A 3 -23.39 4.45 31.67
CA SER A 3 -22.53 3.55 30.88
C SER A 3 -22.07 2.29 31.63
N PHE A 4 -22.26 2.23 32.96
CA PHE A 4 -21.80 1.10 33.79
C PHE A 4 -22.85 -0.03 33.96
N ALA A 5 -24.11 0.21 33.57
CA ALA A 5 -25.19 -0.77 33.68
C ALA A 5 -25.37 -1.67 32.43
N ARG A 6 -24.66 -1.39 31.34
CA ARG A 6 -24.71 -2.21 30.10
C ARG A 6 -23.61 -3.28 30.02
N LEU A 7 -22.64 -3.25 30.94
CA LEU A 7 -21.51 -4.20 30.97
C LEU A 7 -21.84 -5.47 31.80
N LEU A 8 -22.89 -5.46 32.61
CA LEU A 8 -23.29 -6.58 33.49
C LEU A 8 -24.45 -7.43 32.93
N ALA A 9 -25.09 -7.04 31.83
CA ALA A 9 -26.19 -7.80 31.22
C ALA A 9 -25.74 -8.78 30.12
N ALA A 10 -24.49 -8.71 29.65
CA ALA A 10 -23.96 -9.61 28.61
C ALA A 10 -23.19 -10.83 29.17
N ILE A 11 -22.94 -10.89 30.48
CA ILE A 11 -22.18 -11.97 31.14
C ILE A 11 -23.09 -13.11 31.65
N ALA A 12 -24.42 -12.95 31.62
CA ALA A 12 -25.38 -13.95 32.09
C ALA A 12 -25.95 -14.89 31.01
N ALA A 13 -25.51 -14.81 29.75
CA ALA A 13 -26.02 -15.66 28.65
C ALA A 13 -24.99 -16.65 28.09
N TRP A 14 -23.82 -16.80 28.71
CA TRP A 14 -22.72 -17.66 28.24
C TRP A 14 -22.31 -18.77 29.22
N ILE A 15 -23.13 -19.05 30.23
CA ILE A 15 -22.91 -20.15 31.19
C ILE A 15 -24.23 -20.91 31.36
N CYS A 16 -24.62 -21.72 30.36
CA CYS A 16 -25.64 -22.77 30.57
C CYS A 16 -25.78 -23.83 29.46
N ILE A 17 -24.80 -24.05 28.58
CA ILE A 17 -24.88 -25.18 27.63
C ILE A 17 -23.53 -25.86 27.50
N LEU A 18 -23.18 -26.67 28.51
CA LEU A 18 -22.24 -27.78 28.41
C LEU A 18 -22.53 -28.77 29.55
N LEU A 19 -23.45 -29.71 29.31
CA LEU A 19 -23.45 -31.07 29.88
C LEU A 19 -24.41 -31.95 29.03
N PRO A 20 -24.08 -33.24 28.81
CA PRO A 20 -24.69 -34.07 27.77
C PRO A 20 -25.91 -34.84 28.31
N ALA A 21 -26.99 -34.90 27.52
CA ALA A 21 -28.08 -35.84 27.73
C ALA A 21 -28.17 -36.76 26.53
N THR A 22 -27.81 -38.02 26.74
CA THR A 22 -28.08 -39.15 25.86
C THR A 22 -29.59 -39.44 25.88
N GLY A 23 -30.21 -39.47 24.69
CA GLY A 23 -31.62 -39.84 24.54
C GLY A 23 -31.99 -39.99 23.07
N VAL A 24 -32.42 -41.19 22.70
CA VAL A 24 -32.66 -41.68 21.34
C VAL A 24 -34.04 -41.26 20.80
N ALA A 25 -34.08 -40.98 19.50
CA ALA A 25 -35.19 -41.04 18.53
C ALA A 25 -36.44 -40.15 18.71
N ALA A 26 -36.66 -39.28 17.71
CA ALA A 26 -37.73 -39.46 16.71
C ALA A 26 -37.57 -38.42 15.59
N GLU A 27 -37.29 -38.88 14.37
CA GLU A 27 -37.41 -38.09 13.16
C GLU A 27 -38.87 -37.66 12.97
N ALA A 28 -39.14 -36.37 13.13
CA ALA A 28 -40.29 -35.73 12.53
C ALA A 28 -39.79 -35.00 11.28
N THR A 29 -40.17 -35.51 10.12
CA THR A 29 -39.97 -34.93 8.80
C THR A 29 -40.53 -33.49 8.77
N GLY A 30 -39.67 -32.51 9.02
CA GLY A 30 -39.95 -31.11 8.74
C GLY A 30 -39.97 -30.91 7.23
N MET A 31 -41.15 -30.72 6.66
CA MET A 31 -41.30 -30.24 5.28
C MET A 31 -40.40 -29.01 5.05
N PRO A 32 -39.76 -28.88 3.88
CA PRO A 32 -39.03 -27.66 3.54
C PRO A 32 -40.00 -26.49 3.57
N ILE A 33 -39.70 -25.49 4.41
CA ILE A 33 -40.37 -24.19 4.40
C ILE A 33 -40.02 -23.56 3.03
N PRO A 34 -41.00 -23.23 2.18
CA PRO A 34 -40.71 -22.56 0.92
C PRO A 34 -40.07 -21.21 1.19
N ALA A 35 -39.03 -20.90 0.41
CA ALA A 35 -38.36 -19.60 0.41
C ALA A 35 -39.40 -18.48 0.38
N ALA A 36 -39.33 -17.60 1.36
CA ALA A 36 -40.21 -16.45 1.47
C ALA A 36 -40.20 -15.67 0.15
N ASN A 37 -41.37 -15.63 -0.50
CA ASN A 37 -41.67 -14.81 -1.65
C ASN A 37 -41.33 -13.35 -1.32
N GLU A 38 -40.55 -12.67 -2.17
CA GLU A 38 -40.37 -11.23 -2.07
C GLU A 38 -41.76 -10.56 -2.13
N ARG A 39 -42.02 -9.63 -1.19
CA ARG A 39 -43.35 -9.16 -0.76
C ARG A 39 -44.14 -8.34 -1.80
N GLY A 40 -44.44 -8.89 -2.99
CA GLY A 40 -45.29 -8.26 -4.02
C GLY A 40 -44.82 -8.54 -5.46
N PRO A 41 -45.66 -8.27 -6.49
CA PRO A 41 -45.28 -8.47 -7.89
C PRO A 41 -44.16 -7.51 -8.34
N ARG A 42 -43.40 -7.93 -9.35
CA ARG A 42 -42.48 -7.06 -10.10
C ARG A 42 -43.21 -6.57 -11.34
N ILE A 43 -43.33 -5.26 -11.50
CA ILE A 43 -44.07 -4.65 -12.63
C ILE A 43 -43.15 -3.68 -13.38
N ALA A 44 -43.30 -3.59 -14.70
CA ALA A 44 -42.51 -2.67 -15.51
C ALA A 44 -43.35 -1.99 -16.60
N VAL A 45 -43.03 -0.72 -16.88
CA VAL A 45 -43.44 -0.03 -18.10
C VAL A 45 -42.21 0.11 -18.99
N VAL A 46 -42.35 -0.25 -20.26
CA VAL A 46 -41.27 -0.18 -21.24
C VAL A 46 -41.78 0.59 -22.45
N ILE A 47 -41.16 1.73 -22.74
CA ILE A 47 -41.60 2.63 -23.81
C ILE A 47 -40.44 2.87 -24.80
N GLY A 48 -40.71 2.68 -26.09
CA GLY A 48 -39.76 2.93 -27.16
C GLY A 48 -40.37 3.82 -28.23
N ASN A 49 -40.05 5.11 -28.20
CA ASN A 49 -40.57 6.10 -29.14
C ASN A 49 -39.53 6.42 -30.20
N ALA A 50 -39.80 6.02 -31.44
CA ALA A 50 -38.90 6.26 -32.58
C ALA A 50 -39.55 7.12 -33.66
N LYS A 51 -40.83 6.93 -33.98
CA LYS A 51 -41.51 7.53 -35.13
C LYS A 51 -42.03 8.95 -34.87
N TYR A 52 -41.14 9.89 -34.59
CA TYR A 52 -41.53 11.29 -34.46
C TYR A 52 -41.77 11.94 -35.83
N PRO A 53 -42.79 12.80 -35.98
CA PRO A 53 -42.99 13.58 -37.19
C PRO A 53 -41.80 14.48 -37.56
N SER A 54 -41.00 14.88 -36.58
CA SER A 54 -39.81 15.73 -36.76
C SER A 54 -38.56 14.98 -37.23
N GLY A 55 -38.58 13.64 -37.24
CA GLY A 55 -37.43 12.79 -37.59
C GLY A 55 -37.45 11.50 -36.77
N SER A 56 -37.26 10.36 -37.44
CA SER A 56 -37.26 9.06 -36.76
C SER A 56 -35.92 8.77 -36.09
N LEU A 57 -35.97 8.19 -34.90
CA LEU A 57 -34.81 7.53 -34.28
C LEU A 57 -34.71 6.08 -34.78
N ALA A 58 -33.50 5.50 -34.80
CA ALA A 58 -33.29 4.16 -35.36
C ALA A 58 -33.56 3.07 -34.32
N ASN A 59 -33.07 3.25 -33.09
CA ASN A 59 -32.98 2.17 -32.10
C ASN A 59 -34.05 2.10 -30.99
N PRO A 60 -34.83 3.13 -30.63
CA PRO A 60 -35.71 3.06 -29.46
C PRO A 60 -36.73 1.91 -29.46
N ARG A 61 -37.23 1.52 -30.63
CA ARG A 61 -38.17 0.39 -30.76
C ARG A 61 -37.47 -0.94 -30.50
N ASN A 62 -36.24 -1.11 -30.99
CA ASN A 62 -35.44 -2.31 -30.78
C ASN A 62 -35.04 -2.41 -29.30
N ASP A 63 -34.59 -1.30 -28.72
CA ASP A 63 -34.18 -1.22 -27.32
C ASP A 63 -35.33 -1.56 -26.37
N ALA A 64 -36.50 -0.93 -26.57
CA ALA A 64 -37.68 -1.22 -25.77
C ALA A 64 -38.16 -2.67 -25.92
N THR A 65 -38.11 -3.23 -27.12
CA THR A 65 -38.53 -4.63 -27.35
C THR A 65 -37.61 -5.59 -26.61
N ALA A 66 -36.28 -5.47 -26.79
CA ALA A 66 -35.30 -6.31 -26.13
C ALA A 66 -35.35 -6.16 -24.60
N MET A 67 -35.58 -4.94 -24.10
CA MET A 67 -35.72 -4.69 -22.67
C MET A 67 -36.98 -5.31 -22.07
N ALA A 68 -38.10 -5.25 -22.79
CA ALA A 68 -39.33 -5.90 -22.36
C ALA A 68 -39.17 -7.42 -22.27
N GLU A 69 -38.49 -8.03 -23.25
CA GLU A 69 -38.16 -9.46 -23.24
C GLU A 69 -37.27 -9.82 -22.05
N ALA A 70 -36.19 -9.07 -21.84
CA ALA A 70 -35.26 -9.29 -20.72
C ALA A 70 -35.96 -9.18 -19.36
N LEU A 71 -36.77 -8.13 -19.15
CA LEU A 71 -37.50 -7.95 -17.89
C LEU A 71 -38.58 -9.03 -17.68
N THR A 72 -39.25 -9.47 -18.74
CA THR A 72 -40.22 -10.57 -18.68
C THR A 72 -39.53 -11.87 -18.24
N LEU A 73 -38.36 -12.19 -18.78
CA LEU A 73 -37.55 -13.34 -18.37
C LEU A 73 -37.09 -13.26 -16.90
N LEU A 74 -37.00 -12.04 -16.35
CA LEU A 74 -36.67 -11.77 -14.95
C LEU A 74 -37.91 -11.68 -14.04
N GLY A 75 -39.07 -12.07 -14.54
CA GLY A 75 -40.31 -12.19 -13.78
C GLY A 75 -41.10 -10.89 -13.62
N PHE A 76 -40.81 -9.86 -14.41
CA PHE A 76 -41.63 -8.65 -14.43
C PHE A 76 -42.90 -8.84 -15.26
N GLN A 77 -44.00 -8.27 -14.79
CA GLN A 77 -45.19 -8.02 -15.62
C GLN A 77 -44.97 -6.73 -16.41
N VAL A 78 -44.67 -6.86 -17.70
CA VAL A 78 -44.26 -5.74 -18.55
C VAL A 78 -45.42 -5.20 -19.38
N ASP A 79 -45.67 -3.89 -19.28
CA ASP A 79 -46.45 -3.13 -20.25
C ASP A 79 -45.50 -2.48 -21.27
N LEU A 80 -45.37 -3.09 -22.44
CA LEU A 80 -44.59 -2.56 -23.57
C LEU A 80 -45.46 -1.66 -24.45
N LYS A 81 -44.98 -0.46 -24.76
CA LYS A 81 -45.57 0.42 -25.77
C LYS A 81 -44.52 1.01 -26.69
N LEU A 82 -44.68 0.78 -27.99
CA LEU A 82 -43.86 1.38 -29.02
C LEU A 82 -44.59 2.58 -29.62
N ASP A 83 -43.83 3.64 -29.93
CA ASP A 83 -44.33 4.87 -30.57
C ASP A 83 -45.59 5.41 -29.85
N ALA A 84 -45.45 5.66 -28.55
CA ALA A 84 -46.53 6.03 -27.65
C ALA A 84 -46.94 7.51 -27.80
N THR A 85 -48.26 7.72 -27.94
CA THR A 85 -48.86 9.06 -27.85
C THR A 85 -48.97 9.53 -26.39
N LYS A 86 -49.25 10.82 -26.17
CA LYS A 86 -49.48 11.36 -24.81
C LYS A 86 -50.60 10.60 -24.09
N ALA A 87 -51.70 10.35 -24.81
CA ALA A 87 -52.84 9.62 -24.29
C ALA A 87 -52.49 8.16 -23.93
N ASP A 88 -51.63 7.51 -24.72
CA ASP A 88 -51.15 6.15 -24.42
C ASP A 88 -50.32 6.13 -23.14
N ILE A 89 -49.35 7.04 -23.00
CA ILE A 89 -48.47 7.10 -21.83
C ILE A 89 -49.29 7.37 -20.57
N ASP A 90 -50.20 8.34 -20.61
CA ASP A 90 -51.08 8.64 -19.47
C ASP A 90 -51.97 7.45 -19.12
N ALA A 91 -52.50 6.72 -20.11
CA ALA A 91 -53.33 5.55 -19.86
C ALA A 91 -52.54 4.40 -19.24
N ILE A 92 -51.28 4.21 -19.66
CA ILE A 92 -50.39 3.20 -19.09
C ILE A 92 -50.07 3.54 -17.64
N PHE A 93 -49.64 4.77 -17.34
CA PHE A 93 -49.26 5.14 -15.98
C PHE A 93 -50.44 5.20 -15.00
N ARG A 94 -51.65 5.57 -15.45
CA ARG A 94 -52.87 5.41 -14.63
C ARG A 94 -53.10 3.97 -14.18
N ARG A 95 -52.87 2.98 -15.06
CA ARG A 95 -53.00 1.56 -14.70
C ARG A 95 -51.80 1.04 -13.92
N PHE A 96 -50.61 1.57 -14.20
CA PHE A 96 -49.38 1.21 -13.52
C PHE A 96 -49.41 1.63 -12.05
N SER A 97 -49.80 2.88 -11.78
CA SER A 97 -49.91 3.45 -10.43
C SER A 97 -50.78 2.61 -9.50
N ALA A 98 -51.96 2.18 -9.97
CA ALA A 98 -52.85 1.30 -9.20
C ALA A 98 -52.22 -0.06 -8.82
N ARG A 99 -51.27 -0.58 -9.61
CA ARG A 99 -50.55 -1.82 -9.28
C ARG A 99 -49.31 -1.56 -8.42
N ALA A 100 -48.68 -0.39 -8.61
CA ALA A 100 -47.41 -0.05 -7.99
C ALA A 100 -47.47 0.02 -6.46
N ASP A 101 -48.62 0.40 -5.89
CA ASP A 101 -48.83 0.46 -4.43
C ASP A 101 -48.65 -0.88 -3.70
N SER A 102 -48.80 -2.00 -4.41
CA SER A 102 -48.60 -3.35 -3.87
C SER A 102 -47.35 -4.05 -4.44
N ALA A 103 -46.62 -3.38 -5.33
CA ALA A 103 -45.50 -3.97 -6.04
C ALA A 103 -44.24 -4.03 -5.16
N ALA A 104 -43.52 -5.15 -5.24
CA ALA A 104 -42.19 -5.24 -4.64
C ALA A 104 -41.18 -4.39 -5.42
N VAL A 105 -41.36 -4.34 -6.75
CA VAL A 105 -40.51 -3.56 -7.66
C VAL A 105 -41.39 -2.94 -8.74
N ALA A 106 -41.24 -1.63 -8.93
CA ALA A 106 -41.76 -0.90 -10.08
C ALA A 106 -40.58 -0.46 -10.94
N ALA A 107 -40.59 -0.78 -12.23
CA ALA A 107 -39.54 -0.39 -13.16
C ALA A 107 -40.09 0.41 -14.35
N LEU A 108 -39.29 1.36 -14.82
CA LEU A 108 -39.49 2.08 -16.07
C LEU A 108 -38.25 1.93 -16.94
N PHE A 109 -38.42 1.51 -18.19
CA PHE A 109 -37.44 1.73 -19.24
C PHE A 109 -38.05 2.64 -20.30
N TYR A 110 -37.38 3.74 -20.62
CA TYR A 110 -37.78 4.64 -21.70
C TYR A 110 -36.63 4.85 -22.67
N ALA A 111 -36.89 4.65 -23.96
CA ALA A 111 -36.02 5.04 -25.05
C ALA A 111 -36.74 6.01 -26.00
N GLY A 112 -36.09 7.12 -26.37
CA GLY A 112 -36.68 8.12 -27.26
C GLY A 112 -36.12 9.53 -27.10
N HIS A 113 -36.93 10.55 -27.36
CA HIS A 113 -36.57 11.94 -27.12
C HIS A 113 -36.91 12.36 -25.68
N GLY A 114 -35.98 13.03 -25.03
CA GLY A 114 -36.18 13.63 -23.72
C GLY A 114 -35.78 15.09 -23.76
N ILE A 115 -36.56 15.96 -23.11
CA ILE A 115 -36.19 17.36 -22.97
C ILE A 115 -36.15 17.78 -21.51
N GLN A 116 -35.47 18.89 -21.26
CA GLN A 116 -35.48 19.56 -19.98
C GLN A 116 -35.93 21.00 -20.17
N VAL A 117 -36.87 21.42 -19.32
CA VAL A 117 -37.35 22.80 -19.29
C VAL A 117 -37.50 23.21 -17.83
N ALA A 118 -36.96 24.39 -17.48
CA ALA A 118 -37.03 24.96 -16.13
C ALA A 118 -36.63 23.98 -15.00
N GLY A 119 -35.58 23.17 -15.22
CA GLY A 119 -35.11 22.20 -14.22
C GLY A 119 -35.94 20.92 -14.12
N SER A 120 -36.98 20.75 -14.94
CA SER A 120 -37.81 19.54 -15.00
C SER A 120 -37.51 18.71 -16.24
N ASN A 121 -37.48 17.40 -16.08
CA ASN A 121 -37.25 16.42 -17.14
C ASN A 121 -38.58 15.94 -17.72
N TYR A 122 -38.67 15.83 -19.05
CA TYR A 122 -39.88 15.41 -19.76
C TYR A 122 -39.60 14.29 -20.76
N ILE A 123 -40.49 13.30 -20.77
CA ILE A 123 -40.67 12.32 -21.85
C ILE A 123 -41.40 13.02 -22.99
N VAL A 124 -40.94 12.80 -24.22
CA VAL A 124 -41.57 13.31 -25.44
C VAL A 124 -42.42 12.19 -26.09
N PRO A 125 -43.76 12.30 -26.06
CA PRO A 125 -44.63 11.46 -26.89
C PRO A 125 -44.42 11.67 -28.39
N ILE A 126 -44.76 10.69 -29.21
CA ILE A 126 -44.61 10.82 -30.68
C ILE A 126 -45.53 11.89 -31.30
N ASP A 127 -46.64 12.25 -30.64
CA ASP A 127 -47.61 13.26 -31.06
C ASP A 127 -47.40 14.62 -30.37
N ALA A 128 -46.31 14.77 -29.60
CA ALA A 128 -46.01 16.01 -28.90
C ALA A 128 -45.80 17.18 -29.88
N ASN A 129 -46.57 18.25 -29.72
CA ASN A 129 -46.45 19.47 -30.52
C ASN A 129 -46.56 20.76 -29.68
N PRO A 130 -45.76 20.92 -28.62
CA PRO A 130 -45.83 22.11 -27.78
C PRO A 130 -45.34 23.35 -28.55
N ARG A 131 -46.15 24.41 -28.55
CA ARG A 131 -45.80 25.70 -29.18
C ARG A 131 -45.26 26.71 -28.18
N HIS A 132 -45.68 26.59 -26.92
CA HIS A 132 -45.31 27.46 -25.80
C HIS A 132 -44.95 26.62 -24.57
N GLU A 133 -44.24 27.18 -23.58
CA GLU A 133 -43.79 26.45 -22.39
C GLU A 133 -44.99 25.95 -21.56
N ARG A 134 -46.07 26.72 -21.56
CA ARG A 134 -47.38 26.35 -20.99
C ARG A 134 -48.03 25.12 -21.64
N ASP A 135 -47.64 24.77 -22.86
CA ASP A 135 -48.15 23.58 -23.56
C ASP A 135 -47.44 22.30 -23.09
N LEU A 136 -46.28 22.39 -22.43
CA LEU A 136 -45.48 21.23 -22.03
C LEU A 136 -46.24 20.27 -21.12
N LYS A 137 -47.00 20.80 -20.15
CA LYS A 137 -47.83 19.96 -19.26
C LYS A 137 -48.93 19.20 -20.01
N ARG A 138 -49.45 19.78 -21.10
CA ARG A 138 -50.51 19.17 -21.91
C ARG A 138 -49.94 18.13 -22.87
N ASP A 139 -48.84 18.48 -23.54
CA ASP A 139 -48.33 17.73 -24.70
C ASP A 139 -47.15 16.79 -24.36
N MET A 140 -46.61 16.87 -23.15
CA MET A 140 -45.46 16.08 -22.68
C MET A 140 -45.70 15.47 -21.30
N VAL A 141 -44.92 14.47 -20.93
CA VAL A 141 -45.05 13.77 -19.65
C VAL A 141 -43.86 14.13 -18.77
N LYS A 142 -44.12 14.71 -17.60
CA LYS A 142 -43.07 15.06 -16.64
C LYS A 142 -42.55 13.80 -15.97
N MET A 143 -41.23 13.67 -15.86
CA MET A 143 -40.60 12.50 -15.24
C MET A 143 -40.94 12.39 -13.74
N ASP A 144 -41.03 13.51 -13.03
CA ASP A 144 -41.40 13.51 -11.61
C ASP A 144 -42.80 12.89 -11.42
N ASP A 145 -43.77 13.26 -12.26
CA ASP A 145 -45.12 12.70 -12.21
C ASP A 145 -45.10 11.18 -12.47
N VAL A 146 -44.20 10.72 -13.33
CA VAL A 146 -44.00 9.30 -13.60
C VAL A 146 -43.42 8.55 -12.39
N ILE A 147 -42.46 9.15 -11.69
CA ILE A 147 -41.86 8.59 -10.46
C ILE A 147 -42.91 8.55 -9.34
N ASP A 148 -43.75 9.59 -9.25
CA ASP A 148 -44.89 9.63 -8.32
C ASP A 148 -45.90 8.53 -8.65
N ASP A 149 -46.19 8.30 -9.93
CA ASP A 149 -47.03 7.20 -10.42
C ASP A 149 -46.42 5.80 -10.20
N MET A 150 -45.17 5.69 -9.72
CA MET A 150 -44.62 4.42 -9.22
C MET A 150 -45.06 4.12 -7.77
N GLY A 151 -45.92 4.96 -7.18
CA GLY A 151 -46.69 4.66 -5.97
C GLY A 151 -45.85 4.31 -4.75
N ALA A 152 -46.37 3.41 -3.91
CA ALA A 152 -45.68 2.91 -2.71
C ALA A 152 -44.72 1.73 -2.96
N ALA A 153 -44.33 1.45 -4.21
CA ALA A 153 -43.44 0.34 -4.54
C ALA A 153 -42.14 0.43 -3.72
N ARG A 154 -41.72 -0.70 -3.13
CA ARG A 154 -40.53 -0.75 -2.25
C ARG A 154 -39.25 -0.37 -2.98
N VAL A 155 -39.12 -0.81 -4.22
CA VAL A 155 -37.98 -0.51 -5.11
C VAL A 155 -38.53 0.11 -6.38
N LYS A 156 -38.06 1.31 -6.71
CA LYS A 156 -38.40 2.03 -7.94
C LYS A 156 -37.16 2.15 -8.80
N LEU A 157 -37.20 1.59 -10.00
CA LEU A 157 -36.07 1.61 -10.94
C LEU A 157 -36.46 2.38 -12.19
N VAL A 158 -35.71 3.42 -12.54
CA VAL A 158 -35.94 4.20 -13.75
C VAL A 158 -34.70 4.16 -14.63
N PHE A 159 -34.82 3.59 -15.83
CA PHE A 159 -33.78 3.55 -16.84
C PHE A 159 -34.18 4.47 -18.00
N PHE A 160 -33.42 5.55 -18.19
CA PHE A 160 -33.77 6.60 -19.12
C PHE A 160 -32.74 6.74 -20.24
N ASP A 161 -33.07 6.17 -21.39
CA ASP A 161 -32.26 6.14 -22.60
C ASP A 161 -32.74 7.15 -23.64
N ALA A 162 -32.65 8.42 -23.29
CA ALA A 162 -33.17 9.47 -24.15
C ALA A 162 -32.09 10.41 -24.69
N CYS A 163 -32.14 10.58 -26.01
CA CYS A 163 -31.33 11.51 -26.78
C CYS A 163 -31.97 12.90 -26.80
N ARG A 164 -31.13 13.91 -27.10
CA ARG A 164 -31.34 15.31 -26.74
C ARG A 164 -31.08 16.29 -27.85
N ASP A 165 -31.63 16.01 -28.99
CA ASP A 165 -32.12 17.15 -29.73
C ASP A 165 -33.30 17.69 -28.92
N ASN A 166 -33.23 18.95 -28.53
CA ASN A 166 -34.44 19.65 -28.17
C ASN A 166 -35.10 20.00 -29.51
N PRO A 167 -36.06 19.20 -30.04
CA PRO A 167 -36.73 19.53 -31.29
C PRO A 167 -37.45 20.89 -31.20
N LEU A 168 -37.65 21.40 -29.99
CA LEU A 168 -38.29 22.66 -29.68
C LEU A 168 -37.30 23.82 -29.45
N ALA A 169 -35.97 23.60 -29.51
CA ALA A 169 -34.98 24.67 -29.31
C ALA A 169 -35.10 25.81 -30.33
N ARG A 170 -35.67 25.52 -31.51
CA ARG A 170 -35.98 26.54 -32.53
C ARG A 170 -37.17 27.42 -32.15
N SER A 171 -38.09 26.96 -31.29
CA SER A 171 -39.30 27.68 -30.87
C SER A 171 -39.17 28.35 -29.49
N PHE A 172 -38.28 27.84 -28.62
CA PHE A 172 -38.08 28.30 -27.23
C PHE A 172 -36.76 29.06 -27.01
N SER A 173 -36.40 29.91 -27.96
CA SER A 173 -35.05 30.45 -28.22
C SER A 173 -34.41 31.35 -27.15
N ARG A 174 -34.78 31.30 -25.86
CA ARG A 174 -34.14 32.13 -24.81
C ARG A 174 -33.89 31.49 -23.42
N GLY A 175 -33.90 30.17 -23.26
CA GLY A 175 -33.56 29.59 -21.93
C GLY A 175 -33.33 28.08 -21.79
N SER A 176 -33.34 27.32 -22.88
CA SER A 176 -33.18 25.86 -22.83
C SER A 176 -31.71 25.48 -22.52
N ALA A 177 -31.43 24.99 -21.31
CA ALA A 177 -30.14 24.39 -21.02
C ALA A 177 -29.96 23.12 -21.88
N ARG A 178 -28.77 22.94 -22.47
CA ARG A 178 -28.36 21.63 -23.01
C ARG A 178 -28.18 20.74 -21.79
N GLY A 179 -28.98 19.70 -21.58
CA GLY A 179 -28.84 18.94 -20.33
C GLY A 179 -30.14 18.57 -19.62
N MET A 180 -30.14 17.45 -18.88
CA MET A 180 -31.28 16.79 -18.23
C MET A 180 -31.00 17.24 -16.83
N ALA A 181 -32.02 17.73 -16.16
CA ALA A 181 -31.82 18.10 -14.78
C ALA A 181 -31.45 16.84 -13.99
N ALA A 182 -30.70 17.03 -12.91
CA ALA A 182 -30.73 16.05 -11.85
C ALA A 182 -32.21 15.91 -11.39
N PRO A 183 -32.79 14.70 -11.34
CA PRO A 183 -34.13 14.47 -10.84
C PRO A 183 -34.19 14.72 -9.32
N VAL A 184 -35.40 14.88 -8.78
CA VAL A 184 -35.61 14.87 -7.32
C VAL A 184 -35.39 13.44 -6.81
N GLU A 185 -34.53 13.29 -5.80
CA GLU A 185 -34.26 11.99 -5.20
C GLU A 185 -35.37 11.62 -4.21
N ALA A 186 -36.00 10.46 -4.42
CA ALA A 186 -37.00 9.90 -3.53
C ALA A 186 -36.46 8.60 -2.91
N THR A 187 -36.73 8.39 -1.63
CA THR A 187 -36.34 7.19 -0.88
C THR A 187 -36.82 5.91 -1.61
N GLY A 188 -35.95 4.91 -1.74
CA GLY A 188 -36.26 3.67 -2.47
C GLY A 188 -36.30 3.81 -3.99
N THR A 189 -35.83 4.93 -4.55
CA THR A 189 -35.80 5.19 -6.00
C THR A 189 -34.38 5.27 -6.52
N LEU A 190 -34.10 4.51 -7.57
CA LEU A 190 -32.85 4.53 -8.29
C LEU A 190 -33.11 4.90 -9.76
N ILE A 191 -32.50 6.00 -10.19
CA ILE A 191 -32.66 6.54 -11.54
C ILE A 191 -31.32 6.45 -12.25
N SER A 192 -31.30 5.84 -13.43
CA SER A 192 -30.12 5.67 -14.27
C SER A 192 -30.37 6.30 -15.64
N PHE A 193 -29.68 7.41 -15.90
CA PHE A 193 -29.69 8.08 -17.19
C PHE A 193 -28.56 7.55 -18.08
N ALA A 194 -28.83 7.43 -19.37
CA ALA A 194 -27.86 7.03 -20.38
C ALA A 194 -26.66 8.00 -20.49
N THR A 195 -26.77 9.24 -20.01
CA THR A 195 -25.69 10.22 -19.97
C THR A 195 -25.86 11.17 -18.78
N LYS A 196 -24.77 11.80 -18.33
CA LYS A 196 -24.80 12.80 -17.25
C LYS A 196 -25.58 14.05 -17.63
N HIS A 197 -26.04 14.79 -16.62
CA HIS A 197 -26.67 16.10 -16.84
C HIS A 197 -25.77 16.99 -17.71
N GLY A 198 -26.37 17.87 -18.51
CA GLY A 198 -25.61 18.72 -19.43
C GLY A 198 -25.17 18.05 -20.75
N ASN A 199 -25.24 16.73 -20.88
CA ASN A 199 -24.71 15.98 -22.03
C ASN A 199 -25.80 15.19 -22.78
N THR A 200 -25.44 14.65 -23.95
CA THR A 200 -26.32 13.93 -24.89
C THR A 200 -26.00 12.44 -24.90
N ALA A 201 -27.03 11.60 -24.99
CA ALA A 201 -26.89 10.17 -25.25
C ALA A 201 -26.87 9.94 -26.77
N ALA A 202 -26.15 8.92 -27.24
CA ALA A 202 -26.12 8.53 -28.64
C ALA A 202 -27.18 7.46 -28.92
N ASP A 203 -27.88 7.56 -30.06
CA ASP A 203 -28.78 6.50 -30.54
C ASP A 203 -28.00 5.24 -30.92
N GLY A 204 -26.72 5.39 -31.31
CA GLY A 204 -25.85 4.30 -31.74
C GLY A 204 -25.98 3.97 -33.23
N GLU A 205 -24.97 3.28 -33.78
CA GLU A 205 -24.94 2.83 -35.18
C GLU A 205 -25.29 1.33 -35.33
N GLY A 206 -25.40 0.63 -34.20
CA GLY A 206 -25.74 -0.80 -34.16
C GLY A 206 -27.24 -1.05 -34.02
N LEU A 207 -27.60 -2.30 -33.67
CA LEU A 207 -28.99 -2.72 -33.44
C LEU A 207 -29.68 -2.02 -32.25
N HIS A 208 -28.86 -1.57 -31.29
CA HIS A 208 -29.27 -0.99 -30.02
C HIS A 208 -28.43 0.24 -29.70
N SER A 209 -28.95 1.14 -28.86
CA SER A 209 -28.14 2.23 -28.31
C SER A 209 -26.97 1.70 -27.47
N PRO A 210 -25.88 2.48 -27.28
CA PRO A 210 -24.78 2.06 -26.41
C PRO A 210 -25.25 1.75 -24.97
N TYR A 211 -26.23 2.51 -24.46
CA TYR A 211 -26.76 2.31 -23.12
C TYR A 211 -27.65 1.07 -23.03
N ALA A 212 -28.59 0.89 -23.94
CA ALA A 212 -29.42 -0.30 -24.02
C ALA A 212 -28.57 -1.56 -24.23
N THR A 213 -27.56 -1.51 -25.10
CA THR A 213 -26.60 -2.60 -25.31
C THR A 213 -25.92 -3.02 -24.00
N ALA A 214 -25.39 -2.06 -23.26
CA ALA A 214 -24.71 -2.32 -22.00
C ALA A 214 -25.68 -2.84 -20.92
N LEU A 215 -26.87 -2.26 -20.82
CA LEU A 215 -27.89 -2.67 -19.86
C LEU A 215 -28.42 -4.09 -20.13
N LEU A 216 -28.74 -4.40 -21.38
CA LEU A 216 -29.17 -5.73 -21.82
C LEU A 216 -28.08 -6.79 -21.55
N SER A 217 -26.83 -6.45 -21.82
CA SER A 217 -25.69 -7.33 -21.51
C SER A 217 -25.62 -7.64 -20.01
N ALA A 218 -25.80 -6.63 -19.16
CA ALA A 218 -25.80 -6.80 -17.72
C ALA A 218 -26.99 -7.63 -17.22
N LEU A 219 -28.17 -7.48 -17.83
CA LEU A 219 -29.39 -8.22 -17.49
C LEU A 219 -29.40 -9.67 -18.00
N LYS A 220 -28.49 -10.05 -18.90
CA LYS A 220 -28.40 -11.42 -19.42
C LYS A 220 -27.97 -12.42 -18.35
N ASN A 221 -27.06 -12.02 -17.46
CA ASN A 221 -26.55 -12.85 -16.36
C ASN A 221 -26.54 -12.07 -15.04
N PRO A 222 -27.71 -11.72 -14.46
CA PRO A 222 -27.77 -10.83 -13.31
C PRO A 222 -27.70 -11.58 -11.97
N ALA A 223 -27.43 -12.90 -12.00
CA ALA A 223 -27.44 -13.75 -10.81
C ALA A 223 -26.38 -13.28 -9.80
N GLY A 224 -26.82 -12.89 -8.61
CA GLY A 224 -25.93 -12.48 -7.53
C GLY A 224 -25.28 -11.11 -7.70
N VAL A 225 -25.63 -10.34 -8.73
CA VAL A 225 -25.10 -8.99 -8.95
C VAL A 225 -26.09 -7.95 -8.42
N GLU A 226 -25.65 -7.15 -7.45
CA GLU A 226 -26.42 -6.04 -6.89
C GLU A 226 -26.58 -4.93 -7.94
N ILE A 227 -27.74 -4.25 -7.96
CA ILE A 227 -28.12 -3.30 -9.02
C ILE A 227 -27.17 -2.11 -9.16
N GLU A 228 -26.69 -1.51 -8.08
CA GLU A 228 -25.73 -0.42 -8.17
C GLU A 228 -24.38 -0.88 -8.72
N GLN A 229 -23.91 -2.07 -8.34
CA GLN A 229 -22.73 -2.69 -8.94
C GLN A 229 -22.96 -2.97 -10.44
N MET A 230 -24.13 -3.50 -10.80
CA MET A 230 -24.53 -3.75 -12.18
C MET A 230 -24.44 -2.46 -13.01
N LEU A 231 -24.99 -1.36 -12.51
CA LEU A 231 -25.00 -0.09 -13.22
C LEU A 231 -23.63 0.59 -13.28
N ARG A 232 -22.73 0.34 -12.32
CA ARG A 232 -21.31 0.73 -12.47
C ARG A 232 -20.66 0.03 -13.66
N GLY A 233 -20.96 -1.26 -13.87
CA GLY A 233 -20.54 -2.01 -15.05
C GLY A 233 -21.10 -1.40 -16.34
N VAL A 234 -22.40 -1.11 -16.36
CA VAL A 234 -23.06 -0.42 -17.49
C VAL A 234 -22.37 0.91 -17.81
N GLN A 235 -22.08 1.72 -16.80
CA GLN A 235 -21.37 2.99 -16.97
C GLN A 235 -19.99 2.81 -17.63
N GLN A 236 -19.21 1.82 -17.19
CA GLN A 236 -17.89 1.52 -17.77
C GLN A 236 -18.01 1.05 -19.23
N SER A 237 -18.95 0.15 -19.53
CA SER A 237 -19.16 -0.36 -20.89
C SER A 237 -19.57 0.74 -21.86
N VAL A 238 -20.49 1.62 -21.47
CA VAL A 238 -20.91 2.76 -22.31
C VAL A 238 -19.74 3.72 -22.53
N LYS A 239 -18.99 4.04 -21.48
CA LYS A 239 -17.82 4.93 -21.59
C LYS A 239 -16.76 4.38 -22.55
N GLN A 240 -16.53 3.06 -22.51
CA GLN A 240 -15.61 2.40 -23.44
C GLN A 240 -16.15 2.39 -24.87
N ALA A 241 -17.41 1.96 -25.08
CA ALA A 241 -18.03 1.86 -26.40
C ALA A 241 -18.15 3.23 -27.11
N THR A 242 -18.23 4.32 -26.35
CA THR A 242 -18.36 5.68 -26.88
C THR A 242 -17.07 6.48 -26.84
N ASN A 243 -15.92 5.87 -26.55
CA ASN A 243 -14.62 6.56 -26.41
C ASN A 243 -14.68 7.75 -25.43
N GLY A 244 -15.44 7.59 -24.34
CA GLY A 244 -15.62 8.60 -23.31
C GLY A 244 -16.63 9.71 -23.63
N GLN A 245 -17.28 9.68 -24.80
CA GLN A 245 -18.23 10.73 -25.21
C GLN A 245 -19.56 10.65 -24.45
N GLN A 246 -19.94 9.45 -23.99
CA GLN A 246 -21.15 9.23 -23.20
C GLN A 246 -20.79 8.60 -21.86
N GLU A 247 -21.37 9.14 -20.80
CA GLU A 247 -21.11 8.70 -19.42
C GLU A 247 -22.45 8.59 -18.68
N PRO A 248 -23.02 7.36 -18.56
CA PRO A 248 -24.23 7.14 -17.79
C PRO A 248 -24.09 7.66 -16.36
N TRP A 249 -25.19 8.16 -15.82
CA TRP A 249 -25.21 8.78 -14.49
C TRP A 249 -26.41 8.30 -13.68
N ARG A 250 -26.19 8.14 -12.38
CA ARG A 250 -27.19 7.62 -11.44
C ARG A 250 -27.59 8.68 -10.43
N TYR A 251 -28.84 8.63 -9.99
CA TYR A 251 -29.40 9.47 -8.93
C TYR A 251 -30.25 8.62 -7.99
N GLY A 252 -30.33 9.06 -6.74
CA GLY A 252 -31.01 8.35 -5.67
C GLY A 252 -30.26 7.11 -5.20
N SER A 253 -30.83 6.46 -4.18
CA SER A 253 -30.31 5.24 -3.56
C SER A 253 -31.47 4.37 -3.08
N LEU A 254 -31.22 3.07 -2.98
CA LEU A 254 -32.18 2.13 -2.42
C LEU A 254 -31.95 1.96 -0.91
N ASP A 255 -33.00 1.67 -0.15
CA ASP A 255 -32.92 1.42 1.30
C ASP A 255 -32.32 0.04 1.66
N GLY A 256 -31.86 -0.70 0.65
CA GLY A 256 -31.22 -2.01 0.80
C GLY A 256 -30.87 -2.60 -0.56
N ASP A 257 -30.25 -3.78 -0.53
CA ASP A 257 -29.75 -4.42 -1.75
C ASP A 257 -30.90 -4.92 -2.63
N PHE A 258 -30.79 -4.68 -3.93
CA PHE A 258 -31.70 -5.23 -4.93
C PHE A 258 -30.95 -6.07 -5.96
N TYR A 259 -31.48 -7.26 -6.22
CA TYR A 259 -30.97 -8.20 -7.21
C TYR A 259 -32.08 -8.54 -8.20
N PHE A 260 -31.83 -8.35 -9.49
CA PHE A 260 -32.73 -8.83 -10.54
C PHE A 260 -32.91 -10.35 -10.47
N LYS A 261 -31.83 -11.07 -10.16
CA LYS A 261 -31.86 -12.48 -9.78
C LYS A 261 -30.97 -12.68 -8.54
N PRO A 262 -31.54 -12.97 -7.36
CA PRO A 262 -30.75 -13.19 -6.16
C PRO A 262 -29.78 -14.37 -6.36
N PRO A 263 -28.63 -14.36 -5.67
CA PRO A 263 -27.72 -15.50 -5.72
C PRO A 263 -28.45 -16.74 -5.19
N ASP A 264 -28.32 -17.86 -5.88
CA ASP A 264 -28.84 -19.14 -5.39
C ASP A 264 -28.11 -19.48 -4.08
N PRO A 265 -28.81 -19.81 -2.97
CA PRO A 265 -28.18 -20.14 -1.70
C PRO A 265 -27.13 -21.26 -1.80
N ALA A 266 -27.24 -22.17 -2.77
CA ALA A 266 -26.25 -23.21 -3.03
C ALA A 266 -25.04 -22.69 -3.83
N ASP A 267 -25.26 -21.69 -4.68
CA ASP A 267 -24.28 -21.12 -5.60
C ASP A 267 -23.53 -19.93 -4.97
N SER A 268 -24.10 -19.26 -3.96
CA SER A 268 -23.40 -18.28 -3.10
C SER A 268 -22.23 -18.90 -2.34
N SER A 269 -22.21 -20.23 -2.20
CA SER A 269 -21.10 -20.99 -1.59
C SER A 269 -20.05 -21.48 -2.59
N ARG A 270 -20.32 -21.48 -3.91
CA ARG A 270 -19.46 -22.07 -4.96
C ARG A 270 -19.01 -21.07 -6.05
N VAL A 271 -19.88 -20.17 -6.48
CA VAL A 271 -19.60 -19.16 -7.53
C VAL A 271 -18.86 -17.93 -6.98
N SER A 272 -19.09 -17.59 -5.71
CA SER A 272 -18.40 -16.49 -5.03
C SER A 272 -16.89 -16.70 -4.97
N GLN A 273 -16.41 -17.93 -4.83
CA GLN A 273 -14.98 -18.22 -4.78
C GLN A 273 -14.38 -18.20 -6.20
N ALA A 274 -14.91 -18.99 -7.14
CA ALA A 274 -14.27 -19.17 -8.45
C ALA A 274 -14.28 -17.93 -9.37
N VAL A 275 -15.32 -17.09 -9.31
CA VAL A 275 -15.39 -15.85 -10.09
C VAL A 275 -14.51 -14.76 -9.47
N VAL A 276 -14.46 -14.69 -8.14
CA VAL A 276 -13.54 -13.80 -7.42
C VAL A 276 -12.10 -14.24 -7.68
N ASP A 277 -11.80 -15.54 -7.62
CA ASP A 277 -10.47 -16.08 -7.88
C ASP A 277 -10.01 -15.72 -9.30
N ARG A 278 -10.86 -15.85 -10.32
CA ARG A 278 -10.52 -15.52 -11.71
C ARG A 278 -10.35 -14.01 -11.95
N ALA A 279 -11.20 -13.19 -11.32
CA ALA A 279 -11.09 -11.73 -11.41
C ALA A 279 -9.87 -11.20 -10.64
N VAL A 280 -9.59 -11.79 -9.47
CA VAL A 280 -8.38 -11.52 -8.68
C VAL A 280 -7.15 -11.96 -9.44
N GLU A 281 -7.16 -13.11 -10.11
CA GLU A 281 -6.04 -13.60 -10.90
C GLU A 281 -5.75 -12.70 -12.11
N GLU A 282 -6.78 -12.25 -12.84
CA GLU A 282 -6.59 -11.31 -13.95
C GLU A 282 -6.13 -9.92 -13.49
N ALA A 283 -6.70 -9.41 -12.39
CA ALA A 283 -6.28 -8.13 -11.81
C ALA A 283 -4.85 -8.20 -11.26
N THR A 284 -4.49 -9.32 -10.61
CA THR A 284 -3.14 -9.57 -10.09
C THR A 284 -2.13 -9.68 -11.22
N ARG A 285 -2.49 -10.34 -12.34
CA ARG A 285 -1.63 -10.41 -13.53
C ARG A 285 -1.35 -9.02 -14.10
N LYS A 286 -2.38 -8.19 -14.30
CA LYS A 286 -2.22 -6.81 -14.80
C LYS A 286 -1.41 -5.94 -13.84
N ALA A 287 -1.65 -6.06 -12.53
CA ALA A 287 -0.89 -5.34 -11.51
C ALA A 287 0.59 -5.76 -11.47
N LYS A 288 0.90 -7.06 -11.62
CA LYS A 288 2.27 -7.56 -11.73
C LYS A 288 2.98 -7.08 -12.99
N GLU A 289 2.30 -7.12 -14.13
CA GLU A 289 2.86 -6.61 -15.39
C GLU A 289 3.16 -5.11 -15.32
N GLN A 290 2.30 -4.33 -14.65
CA GLN A 290 2.54 -2.91 -14.42
C GLN A 290 3.70 -2.68 -13.43
N ALA A 291 3.72 -3.40 -12.31
CA ALA A 291 4.78 -3.28 -11.30
C ALA A 291 6.16 -3.66 -11.87
N GLU A 292 6.26 -4.68 -12.73
CA GLU A 292 7.52 -5.04 -13.38
C GLU A 292 7.98 -4.00 -14.41
N ARG A 293 7.05 -3.33 -15.11
CA ARG A 293 7.39 -2.19 -15.98
C ARG A 293 7.93 -1.01 -15.18
N GLU A 294 7.24 -0.63 -14.12
CA GLU A 294 7.65 0.47 -13.23
C GLU A 294 8.99 0.17 -12.53
N LYS A 295 9.19 -1.08 -12.09
CA LYS A 295 10.46 -1.54 -11.51
C LYS A 295 11.59 -1.53 -12.53
N ALA A 296 11.36 -1.95 -13.77
CA ALA A 296 12.38 -1.89 -14.83
C ALA A 296 12.78 -0.44 -15.14
N GLU A 297 11.82 0.48 -15.17
CA GLU A 297 12.06 1.91 -15.39
C GLU A 297 12.79 2.56 -14.20
N LEU A 298 12.40 2.19 -12.98
CA LEU A 298 13.07 2.64 -11.75
C LEU A 298 14.51 2.12 -11.67
N GLN A 299 14.74 0.85 -12.00
CA GLN A 299 16.09 0.27 -12.06
C GLN A 299 16.98 0.97 -13.09
N LYS A 300 16.43 1.29 -14.27
CA LYS A 300 17.13 2.06 -15.29
C LYS A 300 17.51 3.45 -14.78
N SER A 301 16.60 4.09 -14.05
CA SER A 301 16.81 5.43 -13.46
C SER A 301 17.85 5.40 -12.33
N ILE A 302 17.80 4.40 -11.46
CA ILE A 302 18.80 4.19 -10.39
C ILE A 302 20.18 3.97 -10.99
N LYS A 303 20.30 3.13 -12.02
CA LYS A 303 21.58 2.88 -12.69
C LYS A 303 22.13 4.17 -13.32
N ALA A 304 21.30 4.95 -13.99
CA ALA A 304 21.71 6.24 -14.56
C ALA A 304 22.18 7.23 -13.48
N LEU A 305 21.50 7.27 -12.33
CA LEU A 305 21.89 8.10 -11.18
C LEU A 305 23.20 7.64 -10.56
N GLN A 306 23.43 6.33 -10.43
CA GLN A 306 24.69 5.77 -9.94
C GLN A 306 25.85 6.14 -10.87
N GLU A 307 25.70 5.94 -12.17
CA GLU A 307 26.72 6.31 -13.17
C GLU A 307 26.98 7.82 -13.20
N ALA A 308 25.96 8.65 -12.97
CA ALA A 308 26.13 10.10 -12.86
C ALA A 308 26.88 10.49 -11.58
N ASN A 309 26.57 9.84 -10.46
CA ASN A 309 27.23 10.07 -9.18
C ASN A 309 28.70 9.64 -9.21
N GLU A 310 29.01 8.49 -9.80
CA GLU A 310 30.38 8.02 -9.98
C GLU A 310 31.21 8.99 -10.83
N ARG A 311 30.62 9.52 -11.91
CA ARG A 311 31.26 10.56 -12.73
C ARG A 311 31.52 11.83 -11.92
N ALA A 312 30.53 12.31 -11.19
CA ALA A 312 30.68 13.51 -10.35
C ALA A 312 31.77 13.35 -9.28
N ILE A 313 31.85 12.18 -8.63
CA ILE A 313 32.90 11.87 -7.65
C ILE A 313 34.27 11.81 -8.32
N ALA A 314 34.39 11.18 -9.49
CA ALA A 314 35.65 11.11 -10.22
C ALA A 314 36.15 12.50 -10.64
N ASP A 315 35.26 13.35 -11.13
CA ASP A 315 35.59 14.74 -11.51
C ASP A 315 35.98 15.57 -10.28
N ALA A 316 35.27 15.42 -9.16
CA ALA A 316 35.61 16.10 -7.90
C ALA A 316 36.98 15.67 -7.36
N LEU A 317 37.30 14.37 -7.39
CA LEU A 317 38.61 13.85 -6.99
C LEU A 317 39.73 14.35 -7.91
N LYS A 318 39.47 14.43 -9.22
CA LYS A 318 40.43 14.98 -10.18
C LYS A 318 40.69 16.46 -9.91
N ALA A 319 39.64 17.25 -9.68
CA ALA A 319 39.75 18.66 -9.33
C ALA A 319 40.51 18.86 -8.01
N GLN A 320 40.24 18.02 -6.99
CA GLN A 320 40.94 18.07 -5.71
C GLN A 320 42.44 17.74 -5.85
N ARG A 321 42.81 16.75 -6.68
CA ARG A 321 44.22 16.44 -6.97
C ARG A 321 44.93 17.59 -7.67
N GLN A 322 44.32 18.15 -8.71
CA GLN A 322 44.89 19.29 -9.44
C GLN A 322 45.07 20.51 -8.53
N ALA A 323 44.07 20.81 -7.68
CA ALA A 323 44.17 21.87 -6.68
C ALA A 323 45.31 21.59 -5.68
N GLY A 324 45.43 20.36 -5.18
CA GLY A 324 46.51 19.96 -4.28
C GLY A 324 47.90 20.08 -4.92
N GLU A 325 48.07 19.59 -6.15
CA GLU A 325 49.32 19.70 -6.90
C GLU A 325 49.72 21.17 -7.14
N SER A 326 48.76 22.02 -7.50
CA SER A 326 49.01 23.45 -7.70
C SER A 326 49.40 24.16 -6.40
N ALA A 327 48.75 23.83 -5.28
CA ALA A 327 49.07 24.38 -3.96
C ALA A 327 50.47 23.95 -3.50
N VAL A 328 50.86 22.69 -3.71
CA VAL A 328 52.21 22.19 -3.40
C VAL A 328 53.25 22.87 -4.28
N ALA A 329 53.00 23.01 -5.58
CA ALA A 329 53.91 23.69 -6.50
C ALA A 329 54.11 25.17 -6.11
N GLU A 330 53.04 25.86 -5.72
CA GLU A 330 53.11 27.25 -5.27
C GLU A 330 53.86 27.38 -3.92
N ALA A 331 53.59 26.49 -2.96
CA ALA A 331 54.30 26.46 -1.68
C ALA A 331 55.81 26.23 -1.88
N LEU A 332 56.17 25.30 -2.77
CA LEU A 332 57.57 25.05 -3.13
C LEU A 332 58.22 26.26 -3.79
N ARG A 333 57.51 26.95 -4.69
CA ARG A 333 58.01 28.18 -5.31
C ARG A 333 58.28 29.27 -4.27
N ARG A 334 57.33 29.52 -3.36
CA ARG A 334 57.50 30.49 -2.26
C ARG A 334 58.67 30.13 -1.35
N SER A 335 58.82 28.85 -1.00
CA SER A 335 59.94 28.36 -0.20
C SER A 335 61.29 28.58 -0.90
N ASN A 336 61.38 28.32 -2.20
CA ASN A 336 62.61 28.53 -2.97
C ASN A 336 62.96 30.01 -3.11
N GLU A 337 61.95 30.87 -3.34
CA GLU A 337 62.13 32.33 -3.37
C GLU A 337 62.61 32.86 -2.01
N GLN A 338 62.07 32.35 -0.90
CA GLN A 338 62.52 32.72 0.44
C GLN A 338 63.96 32.27 0.70
N ALA A 339 64.30 31.01 0.39
CA ALA A 339 65.65 30.50 0.52
C ALA A 339 66.67 31.28 -0.33
N ALA A 340 66.27 31.75 -1.52
CA ALA A 340 67.10 32.60 -2.36
C ALA A 340 67.38 33.97 -1.72
N ARG A 341 66.36 34.62 -1.14
CA ARG A 341 66.52 35.89 -0.40
C ARG A 341 67.42 35.72 0.82
N GLU A 342 67.20 34.67 1.61
CA GLU A 342 68.04 34.35 2.78
C GLU A 342 69.51 34.12 2.38
N ARG A 343 69.77 33.43 1.27
CA ARG A 343 71.12 33.24 0.72
C ARG A 343 71.76 34.56 0.29
N GLU A 344 71.00 35.43 -0.37
CA GLU A 344 71.49 36.74 -0.82
C GLU A 344 71.82 37.65 0.38
N GLU A 345 70.97 37.67 1.40
CA GLU A 345 71.21 38.41 2.66
C GLU A 345 72.44 37.87 3.40
N LEU A 346 72.58 36.53 3.48
CA LEU A 346 73.74 35.90 4.10
C LEU A 346 75.03 36.22 3.34
N GLN A 347 74.99 36.22 2.00
CA GLN A 347 76.13 36.57 1.17
C GLN A 347 76.54 38.03 1.36
N LYS A 348 75.58 38.98 1.36
CA LYS A 348 75.85 40.39 1.67
C LYS A 348 76.40 40.57 3.09
N SER A 349 75.86 39.84 4.07
CA SER A 349 76.37 39.87 5.45
C SER A 349 77.80 39.33 5.54
N MET A 350 78.13 38.28 4.79
CA MET A 350 79.46 37.68 4.77
C MET A 350 80.47 38.57 4.05
N GLU A 351 80.10 39.19 2.92
CA GLU A 351 80.91 40.21 2.25
C GLU A 351 81.19 41.41 3.15
N LYS A 352 80.16 41.88 3.88
CA LYS A 352 80.31 42.94 4.88
C LYS A 352 81.26 42.52 6.00
N MET A 353 81.09 41.32 6.58
CA MET A 353 82.00 40.81 7.61
C MET A 353 83.43 40.65 7.10
N LEU A 354 83.63 40.17 5.88
CA LEU A 354 84.95 40.02 5.28
C LEU A 354 85.61 41.39 5.06
N LYS A 355 84.84 42.37 4.60
CA LYS A 355 85.32 43.76 4.46
C LYS A 355 85.67 44.36 5.82
N ASP A 356 84.79 44.25 6.81
CA ASP A 356 85.03 44.73 8.18
C ASP A 356 86.24 44.03 8.82
N ALA A 357 86.44 42.73 8.57
CA ALA A 357 87.58 41.97 9.04
C ALA A 357 88.88 42.38 8.34
N LEU A 358 88.85 42.63 7.03
CA LEU A 358 90.00 43.11 6.27
C LEU A 358 90.39 44.54 6.68
N ASP A 359 89.41 45.41 6.90
CA ASP A 359 89.64 46.77 7.40
C ASP A 359 90.18 46.74 8.84
N LYS A 360 89.64 45.85 9.71
CA LYS A 360 90.23 45.56 11.02
C LYS A 360 91.63 44.96 10.93
N GLN A 361 91.95 44.12 9.95
CA GLN A 361 93.29 43.58 9.76
C GLN A 361 94.28 44.63 9.26
N LYS A 362 93.83 45.58 8.42
CA LYS A 362 94.65 46.73 8.02
C LYS A 362 94.90 47.68 9.18
N LEU A 363 93.87 47.94 10.00
CA LEU A 363 93.98 48.71 11.24
C LEU A 363 94.89 47.99 12.25
N ALA A 364 94.64 46.71 12.52
CA ALA A 364 95.44 45.87 13.40
C ALA A 364 96.84 45.62 12.85
N GLY A 365 97.05 45.65 11.53
CA GLY A 365 98.36 45.57 10.87
C GLY A 365 99.13 46.88 11.00
N ALA A 366 98.46 48.03 10.86
CA ALA A 366 99.04 49.33 11.16
C ALA A 366 99.31 49.52 12.67
N GLU A 367 98.45 48.95 13.52
CA GLU A 367 98.62 48.90 14.98
C GLU A 367 99.67 47.84 15.37
N ALA A 368 99.80 46.73 14.65
CA ALA A 368 100.81 45.69 14.89
C ALA A 368 102.17 46.05 14.30
N GLU A 369 102.27 46.84 13.23
CA GLU A 369 103.54 47.49 12.86
C GLU A 369 103.96 48.51 13.93
N ARG A 370 102.99 49.20 14.56
CA ARG A 370 103.24 50.08 15.71
C ARG A 370 103.54 49.30 17.00
N ALA A 371 102.93 48.13 17.21
CA ALA A 371 103.07 47.32 18.43
C ALA A 371 104.18 46.25 18.33
N ALA A 372 104.61 45.82 17.14
CA ALA A 372 105.76 44.94 16.94
C ALA A 372 107.10 45.66 17.17
N GLN A 373 107.09 46.99 17.32
CA GLN A 373 108.19 47.73 17.93
C GLN A 373 108.19 47.65 19.47
N GLN A 374 107.14 47.14 20.11
CA GLN A 374 106.96 47.19 21.55
C GLN A 374 106.38 45.88 22.12
N ALA A 375 107.31 44.96 22.42
CA ALA A 375 107.26 43.96 23.49
C ALA A 375 106.35 42.71 23.34
N GLY A 376 106.85 41.60 23.91
CA GLY A 376 106.23 40.28 23.90
C GLY A 376 105.55 39.86 25.21
N GLY A 377 105.03 38.62 25.25
CA GLY A 377 104.51 37.96 26.46
C GLY A 377 103.32 37.02 26.23
N ARG A 378 103.35 35.82 26.84
CA ARG A 378 102.38 34.68 26.83
C ARG A 378 101.12 34.93 27.75
N PRO A 379 100.21 33.95 28.03
CA PRO A 379 99.25 33.15 27.21
C PRO A 379 97.83 33.02 27.89
N ALA A 380 97.00 32.03 27.47
CA ALA A 380 95.78 31.41 28.11
C ALA A 380 94.40 32.02 27.76
N THR A 381 93.22 31.35 27.68
CA THR A 381 92.72 29.95 27.86
C THR A 381 91.24 29.80 27.39
N ALA A 382 90.88 28.59 26.94
CA ALA A 382 89.67 27.76 27.21
C ALA A 382 88.22 28.01 26.69
N ALA A 383 87.62 26.86 26.29
CA ALA A 383 86.23 26.34 26.42
C ALA A 383 85.06 26.94 25.59
N GLY A 384 84.09 26.18 25.08
CA GLY A 384 83.84 24.74 25.04
C GLY A 384 82.37 24.42 24.71
N SER A 385 82.13 23.32 23.96
CA SER A 385 80.93 22.43 23.99
C SER A 385 79.55 23.01 23.59
N ARG A 386 78.52 22.30 23.11
CA ARG A 386 78.25 20.91 22.73
C ARG A 386 76.92 20.94 21.93
N GLU A 387 76.77 20.03 20.98
CA GLU A 387 75.56 19.76 20.19
C GLU A 387 74.67 18.71 20.91
N PRO A 388 73.34 18.67 20.67
CA PRO A 388 72.60 17.42 20.83
C PRO A 388 71.75 17.01 19.61
N ALA A 389 71.61 15.69 19.49
CA ALA A 389 70.94 14.88 18.47
C ALA A 389 69.41 14.76 18.67
N PRO A 390 68.66 14.17 17.70
CA PRO A 390 67.19 14.25 17.63
C PRO A 390 66.44 13.09 18.35
N LEU A 391 65.16 13.33 18.65
CA LEU A 391 64.20 12.39 19.26
C LEU A 391 63.34 11.68 18.19
N ASN A 392 63.12 10.39 18.42
CA ASN A 392 62.36 9.45 17.58
C ASN A 392 60.93 9.28 18.12
N LEU A 393 59.92 9.24 17.23
CA LEU A 393 58.50 9.00 17.55
C LEU A 393 58.15 7.52 17.35
N ALA A 394 57.67 6.85 18.39
CA ALA A 394 57.07 5.51 18.31
C ALA A 394 55.55 5.60 18.16
N SER A 395 55.01 4.84 17.20
CA SER A 395 53.59 4.63 16.95
C SER A 395 53.02 3.50 17.82
N VAL A 396 51.80 3.67 18.32
CA VAL A 396 51.05 2.67 19.09
C VAL A 396 49.99 2.01 18.20
N GLN A 397 49.97 0.68 18.16
CA GLN A 397 48.86 -0.13 17.64
C GLN A 397 48.00 -0.68 18.81
N PRO A 398 46.70 -0.97 18.63
CA PRO A 398 45.85 -1.58 19.65
C PRO A 398 45.92 -3.12 19.65
N THR A 399 45.85 -3.72 20.84
CA THR A 399 45.93 -5.17 21.11
C THR A 399 44.53 -5.82 21.19
N PRO A 400 44.31 -7.04 20.66
CA PRO A 400 43.06 -7.80 20.84
C PRO A 400 43.12 -8.76 22.05
N GLY A 401 42.01 -8.87 22.79
CA GLY A 401 41.81 -9.95 23.76
C GLY A 401 40.97 -9.59 24.99
N ALA A 402 39.64 -9.76 24.91
CA ALA A 402 38.77 -9.87 26.08
C ALA A 402 38.27 -11.33 26.19
N LYS A 403 38.35 -11.92 27.39
CA LYS A 403 37.83 -13.27 27.70
C LYS A 403 36.30 -13.30 27.61
N PRO A 404 35.67 -14.42 27.21
CA PRO A 404 34.22 -14.59 27.24
C PRO A 404 33.69 -14.41 28.67
N ALA A 405 32.68 -13.57 28.86
CA ALA A 405 31.90 -13.55 30.09
C ALA A 405 31.14 -14.87 30.22
N THR A 406 31.09 -15.44 31.43
CA THR A 406 30.33 -16.66 31.71
C THR A 406 28.91 -16.36 32.14
N LEU A 407 28.00 -17.30 31.86
CA LEU A 407 26.53 -17.31 32.06
C LEU A 407 25.94 -16.63 33.31
N ALA A 408 26.71 -16.38 34.36
CA ALA A 408 26.21 -15.75 35.58
C ALA A 408 26.03 -14.23 35.47
N ASP A 409 26.58 -13.58 34.43
CA ASP A 409 26.52 -12.13 34.26
C ASP A 409 25.32 -11.63 33.43
N SER A 410 24.58 -12.51 32.75
CA SER A 410 23.49 -12.14 31.83
C SER A 410 22.18 -11.75 32.53
N ALA A 411 22.08 -11.91 33.85
CA ALA A 411 20.94 -11.46 34.66
C ALA A 411 20.95 -9.93 34.94
N LYS A 412 21.94 -9.19 34.42
CA LYS A 412 22.01 -7.72 34.54
C LYS A 412 21.25 -7.05 33.39
N ALA A 413 20.70 -5.87 33.67
CA ALA A 413 20.08 -5.01 32.66
C ALA A 413 21.02 -4.84 31.45
N GLU A 414 20.50 -5.03 30.24
CA GLU A 414 21.24 -4.95 28.96
C GLU A 414 22.16 -3.73 28.95
N ALA A 415 23.42 -3.92 28.56
CA ALA A 415 24.42 -2.85 28.48
C ALA A 415 24.81 -2.54 27.03
N ALA A 416 25.13 -1.28 26.75
CA ALA A 416 25.73 -0.93 25.47
C ALA A 416 27.06 -1.67 25.29
N GLY A 417 27.19 -2.41 24.20
CA GLY A 417 28.29 -3.32 23.93
C GLY A 417 27.96 -4.80 24.15
N ASP A 418 26.80 -5.15 24.68
CA ASP A 418 26.40 -6.56 24.78
C ASP A 418 26.18 -7.18 23.39
N GLU A 419 26.66 -8.41 23.20
CA GLU A 419 26.55 -9.20 21.98
C GLU A 419 25.96 -10.58 22.29
N TRP A 420 24.91 -10.93 21.57
CA TRP A 420 24.23 -12.22 21.65
C TRP A 420 24.43 -12.96 20.33
N GLU A 421 25.05 -14.13 20.41
CA GLU A 421 25.37 -14.94 19.25
C GLU A 421 24.37 -16.08 19.12
N TYR A 422 23.73 -16.19 17.97
CA TYR A 422 22.80 -17.25 17.61
C TYR A 422 23.35 -18.09 16.47
N VAL A 423 23.09 -19.38 16.54
CA VAL A 423 23.34 -20.31 15.43
C VAL A 423 22.00 -20.71 14.85
N ALA A 424 21.74 -20.28 13.63
CA ALA A 424 20.59 -20.72 12.84
C ALA A 424 21.00 -21.88 11.94
N THR A 425 20.14 -22.86 11.81
CA THR A 425 20.24 -23.99 10.88
C THR A 425 19.06 -23.90 9.93
N ASP A 426 19.34 -23.64 8.66
CA ASP A 426 18.33 -23.49 7.62
C ASP A 426 17.68 -24.83 7.24
N ILE A 427 16.69 -24.75 6.34
CA ILE A 427 15.94 -25.90 5.82
C ILE A 427 16.81 -26.92 5.05
N TYR A 428 18.02 -26.54 4.66
CA TYR A 428 19.00 -27.40 3.99
C TYR A 428 20.07 -27.92 4.96
N GLY A 429 19.94 -27.63 6.26
CA GLY A 429 20.90 -28.03 7.29
C GLY A 429 22.16 -27.15 7.35
N LYS A 430 22.23 -26.04 6.61
CA LYS A 430 23.36 -25.13 6.63
C LYS A 430 23.29 -24.26 7.88
N LYS A 431 24.43 -24.17 8.58
CA LYS A 431 24.57 -23.32 9.76
C LYS A 431 25.03 -21.92 9.40
N GLN A 432 24.50 -20.93 10.10
CA GLN A 432 24.89 -19.54 9.99
C GLN A 432 24.87 -18.86 11.36
N THR A 433 25.78 -17.91 11.54
CA THR A 433 25.92 -17.16 12.78
C THR A 433 25.30 -15.78 12.61
N LEU A 434 24.40 -15.46 13.52
CA LEU A 434 23.82 -14.14 13.70
C LEU A 434 24.32 -13.55 15.02
N ILE A 435 24.75 -12.30 15.01
CA ILE A 435 25.11 -11.55 16.22
C ILE A 435 24.14 -10.38 16.37
N GLU A 436 23.45 -10.31 17.50
CA GLU A 436 22.67 -9.14 17.92
C GLU A 436 23.54 -8.31 18.87
N ARG A 437 23.84 -7.07 18.50
CA ARG A 437 24.70 -6.17 19.27
C ARG A 437 23.89 -4.99 19.81
N VAL A 438 23.91 -4.79 21.12
CA VAL A 438 23.35 -3.60 21.76
C VAL A 438 24.28 -2.41 21.52
N LYS A 439 23.84 -1.44 20.71
CA LYS A 439 24.63 -0.24 20.36
C LYS A 439 24.46 0.86 21.40
N ALA A 440 23.23 1.03 21.89
CA ALA A 440 22.90 2.04 22.87
C ALA A 440 21.60 1.70 23.60
N ILE A 441 21.47 2.20 24.83
CA ILE A 441 20.20 2.27 25.55
C ILE A 441 19.74 3.72 25.45
N VAL A 442 18.56 3.94 24.87
CA VAL A 442 18.00 5.27 24.68
C VAL A 442 16.90 5.48 25.73
N PRO A 443 17.11 6.33 26.75
CA PRO A 443 16.12 6.58 27.78
C PRO A 443 14.77 6.99 27.18
N GLY A 444 13.71 6.28 27.55
CA GLY A 444 12.35 6.53 27.07
C GLY A 444 12.04 6.05 25.64
N ALA A 445 13.05 5.71 24.81
CA ALA A 445 12.83 5.22 23.45
C ALA A 445 13.08 3.71 23.29
N GLY A 446 13.95 3.11 24.11
CA GLY A 446 14.21 1.67 24.10
C GLY A 446 15.68 1.32 23.86
N VAL A 447 15.92 0.10 23.37
CA VAL A 447 17.26 -0.44 23.14
C VAL A 447 17.57 -0.40 21.64
N LEU A 448 18.66 0.27 21.25
CA LEU A 448 19.15 0.29 19.87
C LEU A 448 20.04 -0.92 19.65
N GLU A 449 19.66 -1.79 18.72
CA GLU A 449 20.39 -3.00 18.40
C GLU A 449 20.75 -3.08 16.92
N GLU A 450 21.94 -3.61 16.66
CA GLU A 450 22.51 -3.88 15.34
C GLU A 450 22.54 -5.40 15.11
N PHE A 451 21.97 -5.83 13.99
CA PHE A 451 22.03 -7.23 13.55
C PHE A 451 23.22 -7.42 12.62
N VAL A 452 24.13 -8.32 12.96
CA VAL A 452 25.33 -8.64 12.19
C VAL A 452 25.23 -10.08 11.71
N LEU A 453 25.21 -10.26 10.39
CA LEU A 453 25.11 -11.57 9.75
C LEU A 453 26.37 -11.83 8.92
N GLY A 454 27.01 -12.98 9.13
CA GLY A 454 28.24 -13.32 8.42
C GLY A 454 29.35 -12.26 8.59
N GLY A 455 29.39 -11.60 9.74
CA GLY A 455 30.34 -10.53 10.07
C GLY A 455 30.03 -9.16 9.45
N ARG A 456 28.89 -8.99 8.78
CA ARG A 456 28.46 -7.72 8.17
C ARG A 456 27.22 -7.16 8.88
N PRO A 457 27.23 -5.88 9.32
CA PRO A 457 26.03 -5.21 9.81
C PRO A 457 24.95 -5.21 8.73
N GLN A 458 23.71 -5.54 9.12
CA GLN A 458 22.56 -5.61 8.23
C GLN A 458 21.62 -4.44 8.44
N VAL A 459 21.25 -4.21 9.70
CA VAL A 459 20.19 -3.26 10.06
C VAL A 459 20.28 -2.93 11.55
N GLU A 460 19.85 -1.72 11.89
CA GLU A 460 19.74 -1.24 13.27
C GLU A 460 18.26 -0.92 13.59
N TRP A 461 17.77 -1.33 14.75
CA TRP A 461 16.42 -1.02 15.21
C TRP A 461 16.39 -0.59 16.67
N VAL A 462 15.47 0.32 16.99
CA VAL A 462 15.13 0.68 18.36
C VAL A 462 13.94 -0.17 18.82
N PHE A 463 14.13 -0.90 19.91
CA PHE A 463 13.12 -1.79 20.46
C PHE A 463 12.55 -1.24 21.77
N ASP A 464 11.23 -0.95 21.77
CA ASP A 464 10.51 -0.15 22.77
C ASP A 464 9.68 -1.00 23.77
N ASN A 465 10.12 -2.23 24.07
CA ASN A 465 9.44 -3.19 24.95
C ASN A 465 8.04 -3.62 24.48
N LYS A 466 7.78 -3.49 23.17
CA LYS A 466 6.62 -4.08 22.51
C LYS A 466 6.98 -5.42 21.87
N PRO A 467 6.04 -6.39 21.82
CA PRO A 467 6.29 -7.68 21.19
C PRO A 467 6.36 -7.48 19.68
N ARG A 468 7.46 -7.91 19.04
CA ARG A 468 7.65 -7.73 17.59
C ARG A 468 8.35 -8.93 16.95
N LEU A 469 7.92 -9.26 15.74
CA LEU A 469 8.69 -10.10 14.83
C LEU A 469 9.48 -9.24 13.86
N VAL A 470 10.69 -9.67 13.56
CA VAL A 470 11.65 -8.84 12.83
C VAL A 470 12.23 -9.63 11.68
N GLY A 471 12.04 -9.15 10.45
CA GLY A 471 12.65 -9.73 9.25
C GLY A 471 14.03 -9.13 8.97
N ILE A 472 15.09 -9.95 8.95
CA ILE A 472 16.44 -9.50 8.58
C ILE A 472 16.58 -9.46 7.05
N PRO A 473 17.00 -8.35 6.41
CA PRO A 473 17.00 -8.21 4.96
C PRO A 473 17.79 -9.26 4.16
N THR A 474 18.79 -9.92 4.75
CA THR A 474 19.70 -10.85 4.04
C THR A 474 19.64 -12.30 4.52
N ASP A 475 18.82 -12.64 5.53
CA ASP A 475 18.59 -14.02 5.99
C ASP A 475 17.13 -14.47 6.12
N SER A 476 16.83 -15.74 5.82
CA SER A 476 15.49 -16.39 5.86
C SER A 476 14.79 -16.36 7.23
N VAL A 477 15.46 -15.86 8.27
CA VAL A 477 14.99 -15.92 9.65
C VAL A 477 14.15 -14.69 10.00
N MET A 478 12.92 -14.91 10.48
CA MET A 478 12.21 -13.93 11.30
C MET A 478 12.58 -14.13 12.75
N LEU A 479 12.87 -13.06 13.47
CA LEU A 479 13.32 -13.12 14.86
C LEU A 479 12.29 -12.55 15.79
N PHE A 480 12.14 -13.17 16.96
CA PHE A 480 11.40 -12.55 18.04
C PHE A 480 12.29 -11.52 18.73
N ALA A 481 11.90 -10.25 18.63
CA ALA A 481 12.69 -9.14 19.13
C ALA A 481 12.88 -9.20 20.65
N PRO A 482 14.05 -8.74 21.15
CA PRO A 482 14.46 -8.90 22.53
C PRO A 482 13.69 -8.01 23.51
N SER A 483 13.25 -6.80 23.12
CA SER A 483 12.82 -5.83 24.13
C SER A 483 11.59 -6.18 24.95
N TRP A 484 10.80 -7.22 24.63
CA TRP A 484 9.51 -7.48 25.26
C TRP A 484 9.58 -8.39 26.50
N SER A 485 9.27 -7.88 27.69
CA SER A 485 9.33 -8.66 28.94
C SER A 485 7.97 -9.04 29.56
N GLY A 486 6.86 -8.67 28.90
CA GLY A 486 5.49 -8.86 29.39
C GLY A 486 4.93 -10.27 29.18
N ASP A 487 3.64 -10.45 29.52
CA ASP A 487 2.83 -11.59 29.05
C ASP A 487 1.77 -11.16 28.01
N ASN A 488 1.63 -9.86 27.80
CA ASN A 488 0.71 -9.32 26.80
C ASN A 488 1.35 -9.33 25.41
N LEU A 489 0.81 -10.16 24.52
CA LEU A 489 1.20 -10.28 23.11
C LEU A 489 0.29 -9.48 22.16
N ASP A 490 -0.64 -8.68 22.71
CA ASP A 490 -1.50 -7.78 21.93
C ASP A 490 -0.65 -6.81 21.11
N GLY A 491 -0.96 -6.73 19.82
CA GLY A 491 -0.23 -5.87 18.89
C GLY A 491 1.11 -6.45 18.40
N LEU A 492 1.36 -7.75 18.60
CA LEU A 492 2.48 -8.45 17.95
C LEU A 492 2.39 -8.25 16.43
N ALA A 493 3.33 -7.46 15.89
CA ALA A 493 3.40 -7.12 14.47
C ALA A 493 4.76 -7.51 13.89
N ILE A 494 4.80 -7.63 12.57
CA ILE A 494 6.04 -7.87 11.81
C ILE A 494 6.61 -6.51 11.41
N ILE A 495 7.79 -6.17 11.90
CA ILE A 495 8.61 -5.08 11.36
C ILE A 495 9.41 -5.62 10.19
N ASN A 496 9.48 -4.81 9.13
CA ASN A 496 10.25 -5.11 7.93
C ASN A 496 9.83 -6.47 7.33
N PRO A 497 8.58 -6.58 6.82
CA PRO A 497 8.06 -7.81 6.24
C PRO A 497 8.72 -8.17 4.90
N SER A 498 9.74 -7.40 4.48
CA SER A 498 10.51 -7.60 3.25
C SER A 498 11.01 -9.03 3.12
N ARG A 499 11.26 -9.72 4.24
CA ARG A 499 11.61 -11.14 4.25
C ARG A 499 10.51 -12.06 3.80
N CYS A 500 9.28 -11.79 4.23
CA CYS A 500 8.18 -12.56 3.70
C CYS A 500 8.04 -12.32 2.20
N THR A 501 8.27 -11.11 1.70
CA THR A 501 8.17 -10.80 0.26
C THR A 501 9.43 -11.09 -0.56
N GLN A 502 10.50 -11.64 0.04
CA GLN A 502 11.75 -11.93 -0.67
C GLN A 502 11.78 -13.32 -1.33
N LEU A 503 10.97 -14.24 -0.82
CA LEU A 503 10.66 -15.45 -1.57
C LEU A 503 9.82 -15.03 -2.77
N ALA A 504 10.32 -15.30 -3.99
CA ALA A 504 9.76 -14.77 -5.23
C ALA A 504 8.26 -15.05 -5.45
N PHE A 505 7.72 -16.06 -4.76
CA PHE A 505 6.33 -16.49 -4.83
C PHE A 505 5.48 -16.04 -3.64
N VAL A 506 6.06 -15.40 -2.61
CA VAL A 506 5.31 -14.89 -1.45
C VAL A 506 5.01 -13.40 -1.65
N THR A 507 3.74 -13.05 -1.59
CA THR A 507 3.21 -11.69 -1.81
C THR A 507 2.74 -11.02 -0.53
N GLY A 508 2.57 -11.77 0.57
CA GLY A 508 2.08 -11.22 1.84
C GLY A 508 2.42 -12.08 3.05
N CYS A 509 2.32 -11.47 4.24
CA CYS A 509 2.71 -12.09 5.49
C CYS A 509 1.98 -11.47 6.67
N ARG A 510 1.33 -12.30 7.48
CA ARG A 510 0.62 -11.82 8.67
C ARG A 510 0.62 -12.86 9.79
N VAL A 511 0.57 -12.37 11.02
CA VAL A 511 0.33 -13.19 12.20
C VAL A 511 -1.15 -13.58 12.21
N LEU A 512 -1.43 -14.89 12.15
CA LEU A 512 -2.79 -15.43 12.24
C LEU A 512 -3.18 -15.68 13.68
N LYS A 513 -2.28 -16.29 14.45
CA LYS A 513 -2.52 -16.68 15.84
C LYS A 513 -1.25 -16.52 16.64
N VAL A 514 -1.39 -16.08 17.88
CA VAL A 514 -0.32 -16.06 18.87
C VAL A 514 -0.86 -16.57 20.20
N ALA A 515 -0.09 -17.41 20.89
CA ALA A 515 -0.44 -17.91 22.21
C ALA A 515 0.81 -18.20 23.04
N VAL A 516 0.77 -17.82 24.32
CA VAL A 516 1.72 -18.34 25.31
C VAL A 516 1.25 -19.74 25.68
N VAL A 517 2.07 -20.75 25.43
CA VAL A 517 1.76 -22.16 25.68
C VAL A 517 2.02 -22.54 27.14
N GLY A 518 3.09 -22.00 27.73
CA GLY A 518 3.48 -22.30 29.11
C GLY A 518 4.95 -22.04 29.39
N ASP A 519 5.37 -22.33 30.61
CA ASP A 519 6.76 -22.26 31.04
C ASP A 519 7.49 -23.57 30.71
N GLU A 520 8.70 -23.48 30.17
CA GLU A 520 9.54 -24.61 29.78
C GLU A 520 11.01 -24.31 30.15
N LYS A 521 11.67 -25.25 30.83
CA LYS A 521 13.11 -25.23 31.03
C LYS A 521 13.80 -25.87 29.83
N ILE A 522 14.65 -25.11 29.14
CA ILE A 522 15.37 -25.62 27.97
C ILE A 522 16.88 -25.45 28.13
N THR A 523 17.63 -26.31 27.45
CA THR A 523 19.09 -26.20 27.32
C THR A 523 19.44 -25.95 25.86
N VAL A 524 20.28 -24.96 25.61
CA VAL A 524 20.86 -24.57 24.32
C VAL A 524 22.39 -24.51 24.47
N PRO A 525 23.18 -24.30 23.40
CA PRO A 525 24.65 -24.26 23.53
C PRO A 525 25.15 -23.19 24.51
N ALA A 526 24.43 -22.07 24.64
CA ALA A 526 24.70 -21.04 25.64
C ALA A 526 24.27 -21.39 27.07
N GLY A 527 23.80 -22.62 27.37
CA GLY A 527 23.43 -23.08 28.72
C GLY A 527 21.94 -23.34 28.94
N GLY A 528 21.52 -23.43 30.21
CA GLY A 528 20.14 -23.73 30.62
C GLY A 528 19.34 -22.48 30.96
N TYR A 529 18.07 -22.42 30.55
CA TYR A 529 17.20 -21.24 30.69
C TYR A 529 15.78 -21.62 31.10
N ASP A 530 15.21 -20.82 32.01
CA ASP A 530 13.77 -20.73 32.24
C ASP A 530 13.14 -19.86 31.15
N THR A 531 12.19 -20.43 30.40
CA THR A 531 11.60 -19.77 29.23
C THR A 531 10.07 -19.87 29.20
N LYS A 532 9.42 -18.88 28.59
CA LYS A 532 8.05 -19.00 28.11
C LYS A 532 8.05 -19.49 26.68
N LYS A 533 7.32 -20.56 26.43
CA LYS A 533 7.05 -21.05 25.09
C LYS A 533 5.89 -20.27 24.48
N ILE A 534 6.15 -19.64 23.34
CA ILE A 534 5.18 -18.89 22.56
C ILE A 534 5.00 -19.60 21.23
N GLN A 535 3.75 -19.86 20.85
CA GLN A 535 3.38 -20.37 19.54
C GLN A 535 2.82 -19.24 18.70
N ILE A 536 3.36 -19.10 17.50
CA ILE A 536 2.96 -18.09 16.53
C ILE A 536 2.66 -18.81 15.21
N THR A 537 1.43 -18.70 14.76
CA THR A 537 1.02 -19.18 13.43
C THR A 537 1.03 -18.01 12.48
N LEU A 538 1.82 -18.14 11.42
CA LEU A 538 2.00 -17.15 10.36
C LEU A 538 1.31 -17.64 9.10
N ILE A 539 0.66 -16.74 8.38
CA ILE A 539 0.21 -16.97 7.01
C ILE A 539 1.13 -16.24 6.06
N PHE A 540 1.70 -17.00 5.13
CA PHE A 540 2.38 -16.53 3.94
C PHE A 540 1.39 -16.60 2.79
N THR A 541 0.98 -15.44 2.28
CA THR A 541 0.19 -15.39 1.07
C THR A 541 1.14 -15.56 -0.10
N THR A 542 0.90 -16.58 -0.92
CA THR A 542 1.72 -16.87 -2.09
C THR A 542 0.90 -16.80 -3.36
N ASP A 543 1.58 -16.78 -4.50
CA ASP A 543 0.96 -16.86 -5.82
C ASP A 543 0.16 -18.15 -6.04
N TYR A 544 0.35 -19.16 -5.19
CA TYR A 544 -0.31 -20.48 -5.26
C TYR A 544 -1.30 -20.70 -4.11
N GLY A 545 -1.62 -19.67 -3.33
CA GLY A 545 -2.50 -19.72 -2.17
C GLY A 545 -1.80 -19.45 -0.84
N ASP A 546 -2.56 -19.46 0.23
CA ASP A 546 -2.06 -19.21 1.58
C ASP A 546 -1.35 -20.45 2.13
N ALA A 547 -0.11 -20.27 2.59
CA ALA A 547 0.66 -21.28 3.31
C ALA A 547 0.77 -20.90 4.79
N THR A 548 0.59 -21.87 5.66
CA THR A 548 0.70 -21.67 7.11
C THR A 548 2.06 -22.16 7.60
N LEU A 549 2.77 -21.32 8.35
CA LEU A 549 3.97 -21.71 9.12
C LEU A 549 3.69 -21.58 10.61
N ASP A 550 4.06 -22.61 11.36
CA ASP A 550 4.02 -22.62 12.81
C ASP A 550 5.41 -22.37 13.36
N MET A 551 5.55 -21.28 14.11
CA MET A 551 6.76 -20.89 14.79
C MET A 551 6.60 -21.11 16.29
N SER A 552 7.57 -21.78 16.90
CA SER A 552 7.71 -21.90 18.35
C SER A 552 8.90 -21.08 18.79
N VAL A 553 8.69 -20.17 19.73
CA VAL A 553 9.70 -19.30 20.33
C VAL A 553 9.79 -19.63 21.81
N TRP A 554 11.00 -19.86 22.31
CA TRP A 554 11.27 -19.98 23.74
C TRP A 554 11.97 -18.70 24.19
N TYR A 555 11.26 -17.90 24.96
CA TYR A 555 11.70 -16.57 25.37
C TYR A 555 12.04 -16.54 26.86
N SER A 556 13.25 -16.13 27.23
CA SER A 556 13.63 -15.93 28.62
C SER A 556 13.30 -14.52 29.06
N LYS A 557 12.37 -14.40 30.02
CA LYS A 557 11.99 -13.11 30.61
C LYS A 557 13.10 -12.48 31.42
N GLU A 558 13.89 -13.30 32.11
CA GLU A 558 15.03 -12.86 32.91
C GLU A 558 16.06 -12.14 32.04
N HIS A 559 16.40 -12.75 30.89
CA HIS A 559 17.42 -12.26 29.97
C HIS A 559 16.87 -11.31 28.90
N LYS A 560 15.54 -11.17 28.83
CA LYS A 560 14.82 -10.45 27.79
C LYS A 560 15.26 -10.84 26.38
N ARG A 561 15.40 -12.15 26.13
CA ARG A 561 15.86 -12.66 24.84
C ARG A 561 15.11 -13.91 24.44
N MET A 562 14.98 -14.10 23.14
CA MET A 562 14.71 -15.41 22.58
C MET A 562 15.92 -16.32 22.86
N VAL A 563 15.67 -17.52 23.36
CA VAL A 563 16.69 -18.54 23.66
C VAL A 563 16.72 -19.59 22.55
N ARG A 564 15.54 -19.96 22.04
CA ARG A 564 15.38 -20.88 20.92
C ARG A 564 14.21 -20.43 20.06
N GLN A 565 14.33 -20.68 18.77
CA GLN A 565 13.23 -20.62 17.82
C GLN A 565 13.24 -21.87 16.95
N SER A 566 12.04 -22.34 16.61
CA SER A 566 11.84 -23.36 15.60
C SER A 566 10.68 -22.96 14.70
N VAL A 567 10.88 -23.09 13.40
CA VAL A 567 9.85 -22.86 12.39
C VAL A 567 9.55 -24.19 11.70
N LYS A 568 8.27 -24.52 11.61
CA LYS A 568 7.75 -25.72 10.94
C LYS A 568 6.66 -25.32 9.97
N GLY A 569 6.69 -25.88 8.76
CA GLY A 569 5.54 -25.76 7.87
C GLY A 569 5.72 -26.53 6.57
N ARG A 570 4.76 -26.36 5.66
CA ARG A 570 4.82 -26.96 4.31
C ARG A 570 5.06 -25.88 3.28
N HIS A 571 5.97 -26.17 2.36
CA HIS A 571 6.19 -25.33 1.20
C HIS A 571 4.95 -25.35 0.27
N PRO A 572 4.49 -24.21 -0.27
CA PRO A 572 3.29 -24.14 -1.11
C PRO A 572 3.46 -24.79 -2.49
N MET A 573 4.70 -24.95 -2.97
CA MET A 573 4.98 -25.70 -4.19
C MET A 573 5.41 -27.14 -3.89
N THR A 574 4.49 -28.09 -4.09
CA THR A 574 4.61 -29.45 -4.68
C THR A 574 3.87 -30.57 -3.91
N GLU A 575 2.94 -31.24 -4.60
CA GLU A 575 2.39 -32.56 -4.23
C GLU A 575 3.38 -33.71 -4.50
N ALA A 576 4.48 -33.47 -5.21
CA ALA A 576 5.38 -34.54 -5.64
C ALA A 576 6.65 -34.73 -4.79
N HIS A 577 7.08 -33.75 -3.99
CA HIS A 577 8.28 -33.86 -3.15
C HIS A 577 8.02 -33.20 -1.79
N VAL A 578 7.93 -34.00 -0.72
CA VAL A 578 7.70 -33.52 0.65
C VAL A 578 8.86 -32.64 1.10
N ASN A 579 8.71 -31.32 0.98
CA ASN A 579 9.63 -30.35 1.58
C ASN A 579 8.95 -29.76 2.82
N SER A 580 9.05 -30.46 3.95
CA SER A 580 8.81 -29.86 5.26
C SER A 580 9.86 -28.78 5.49
N LEU A 581 9.42 -27.54 5.67
CA LEU A 581 10.29 -26.45 6.10
C LEU A 581 10.55 -26.66 7.59
N TYR A 582 11.80 -26.96 7.93
CA TYR A 582 12.25 -27.03 9.31
C TYR A 582 13.48 -26.16 9.48
N GLU A 583 13.33 -25.09 10.23
CA GLU A 583 14.42 -24.19 10.60
C GLU A 583 14.51 -24.15 12.12
N THR A 584 15.73 -24.07 12.63
CA THR A 584 15.97 -23.90 14.06
C THR A 584 17.03 -22.85 14.29
N MET A 585 16.91 -22.14 15.40
CA MET A 585 17.91 -21.18 15.81
C MET A 585 18.00 -21.19 17.33
N GLU A 586 19.23 -21.21 17.84
CA GLU A 586 19.50 -21.32 19.27
C GLU A 586 20.55 -20.32 19.69
N LEU A 587 20.40 -19.81 20.92
CA LEU A 587 21.40 -18.97 21.54
C LEU A 587 22.67 -19.81 21.79
N ALA A 588 23.78 -19.35 21.22
CA ALA A 588 25.05 -20.05 21.21
C ALA A 588 26.08 -19.45 22.16
N ALA A 589 26.14 -18.11 22.26
CA ALA A 589 27.03 -17.43 23.20
C ALA A 589 26.52 -16.02 23.57
N TYR A 590 27.04 -15.51 24.68
CA TYR A 590 26.86 -14.12 25.12
C TYR A 590 28.23 -13.50 25.42
N ARG A 591 28.43 -12.25 24.98
CA ARG A 591 29.63 -11.45 25.28
C ARG A 591 29.18 -10.06 25.74
N SER A 592 29.66 -9.61 26.90
CA SER A 592 29.49 -8.22 27.33
C SER A 592 30.77 -7.43 27.13
N TRP A 593 30.69 -6.33 26.40
CA TRP A 593 31.79 -5.39 26.22
C TRP A 593 31.57 -4.17 27.11
N ALA A 594 31.67 -4.36 28.43
CA ALA A 594 31.67 -3.23 29.36
C ALA A 594 32.82 -2.27 29.01
N ARG A 595 32.51 -1.02 28.67
CA ARG A 595 33.53 0.04 28.73
C ARG A 595 33.96 0.17 30.19
N ARG A 596 35.26 -0.03 30.47
CA ARG A 596 35.87 0.49 31.69
C ARG A 596 35.94 2.01 31.63
#